data_AF-A0A1D6GWE2-F1
#
_entry.id   AF-A0A1D6GWE2-F1
#
_cell.length_a   1.000
_cell.length_b   1.000
_cell.length_c   1.000
_cell.angle_alpha   90.00
_cell.angle_beta   90.00
_cell.angle_gamma   90.00
#
_symmetry.space_group_name_H-M   'P 1'
#
loop_
_entity.id
_entity.type
_entity.pdbx_description
1 polymer ?
#
loop_
_entity_poly.entity_id
_entity_poly.type
_entity_poly.pdbx_seq_one_letter_code
_entity_poly.pdbx_strand_id
1 'polypeptide(L)'
;MTKEDLINNLGTIAKSGTSAFVEKMQSGGDLNLIGQFGVGFYSVYLVADYVEVVSKHNDDKQYVWESKADGSFAISEDTWNEPLGRGTEIRLHLRDEAKEYLEEDKLKDLVKKYSEFINFPIYLWSTKEVDVEVPADEDETSEEEDSSPETTEEETEEDEEKEKKPKTKTIKETTSEWELLNDMKAVWLRSPKEVTDEEYSKFYHSLAKDFGDDKPMGWSHFTAEGDVEFKALLFIPPKAPHDLYESYYNSNKSNLKLYVRRVFISDEFDDLLPKYLSFLRGIVDSDTLPLNVSREMLQQHSSLKTIKKKLIRKALDMIRKLAEEDPDEYSNKDKTDEEKNEMEEKKGQYAKFWNEFGKSIKLGIIEDATNRNRLAKLLRFESTKSDGKLASLDEYISRMKPGQKDIFYLTGSSKDQLEKSPFLERLTKKNYEVIFFTDPMDEYLMQYLMDYEDRKFQNVSKEGLKLGKDSRLKDLKESFKEVRKTTTTERGAEADGEAGVPDGPYGERVQPPRPQGVRVQHLQVGAQEPGPEPRRGRGGGGRGRGAAGGGREGAGGQGGVGAVLRQGRAVVGVLWSRLVFGICFEV
;
A
#
# COMPACT_ATOMS: atom_id res chain seq x y z
N MET A 1 18.51 8.30 36.46
CA MET A 1 19.41 7.20 36.87
C MET A 1 20.15 7.60 38.15
N THR A 2 20.39 6.66 39.08
CA THR A 2 21.34 6.83 40.19
C THR A 2 22.79 6.73 39.69
N LYS A 3 23.79 7.05 40.52
CA LYS A 3 25.20 6.84 40.17
C LYS A 3 25.49 5.38 39.80
N GLU A 4 24.89 4.42 40.51
CA GLU A 4 25.05 3.00 40.22
C GLU A 4 24.38 2.63 38.89
N ASP A 5 23.22 3.19 38.55
CA ASP A 5 22.56 2.95 37.26
C ASP A 5 23.38 3.49 36.08
N LEU A 6 24.01 4.66 36.23
CA LEU A 6 24.89 5.24 35.21
C LEU A 6 26.06 4.28 34.90
N ILE A 7 26.72 3.73 35.92
CA ILE A 7 27.78 2.72 35.76
C ILE A 7 27.22 1.43 35.14
N ASN A 8 26.10 0.95 35.67
CA ASN A 8 25.59 -0.39 35.38
C ASN A 8 24.86 -0.51 34.04
N ASN A 9 24.20 0.54 33.58
CA ASN A 9 23.33 0.52 32.39
C ASN A 9 23.97 1.28 31.23
N LEU A 10 24.41 2.54 31.43
CA LEU A 10 25.12 3.30 30.38
C LEU A 10 26.59 2.88 30.22
N GLY A 11 27.23 2.41 31.30
CA GLY A 11 28.60 1.93 31.26
C GLY A 11 28.79 0.49 30.76
N THR A 12 27.72 -0.24 30.45
CA THR A 12 27.78 -1.67 30.06
C THR A 12 27.02 -1.93 28.76
N ILE A 13 27.73 -2.34 27.71
CA ILE A 13 27.12 -2.75 26.43
C ILE A 13 26.23 -3.97 26.63
N ALA A 14 25.06 -3.97 25.97
CA ALA A 14 24.07 -5.04 25.99
C ALA A 14 23.38 -5.28 27.35
N LYS A 15 23.29 -4.23 28.18
CA LYS A 15 22.53 -4.24 29.44
C LYS A 15 21.45 -3.16 29.41
N SER A 16 20.19 -3.58 29.51
CA SER A 16 19.03 -2.68 29.49
C SER A 16 18.37 -2.62 30.86
N GLY A 17 18.17 -1.40 31.38
CA GLY A 17 17.34 -1.16 32.56
C GLY A 17 15.89 -1.58 32.34
N THR A 18 15.38 -1.44 31.10
CA THR A 18 14.05 -1.88 30.68
C THR A 18 13.86 -3.38 30.85
N SER A 19 14.85 -4.21 30.48
CA SER A 19 14.79 -5.66 30.66
C SER A 19 14.70 -6.04 32.15
N ALA A 20 15.56 -5.44 32.99
CA ALA A 20 15.55 -5.67 34.44
C ALA A 20 14.26 -5.15 35.12
N PHE A 21 13.65 -4.09 34.59
CA PHE A 21 12.37 -3.58 35.06
C PHE A 21 11.20 -4.50 34.69
N VAL A 22 11.16 -5.00 33.45
CA VAL A 22 10.15 -5.97 32.98
C VAL A 22 10.22 -7.28 33.77
N GLU A 23 11.42 -7.77 34.12
CA GLU A 23 11.59 -8.93 34.99
C GLU A 23 11.04 -8.70 36.41
N LYS A 24 11.21 -7.50 36.97
CA LYS A 24 10.69 -7.13 38.31
C LYS A 24 9.18 -6.85 38.30
N MET A 25 8.60 -6.41 37.18
CA MET A 25 7.19 -6.05 37.04
C MET A 25 6.29 -7.19 36.51
N GLN A 26 6.71 -8.45 36.64
CA GLN A 26 5.89 -9.61 36.24
C GLN A 26 4.52 -9.71 36.94
N SER A 27 4.29 -8.95 38.02
CA SER A 27 3.04 -8.88 38.77
C SER A 27 2.16 -7.67 38.43
N GLY A 28 1.77 -7.53 37.15
CA GLY A 28 0.64 -6.69 36.73
C GLY A 28 0.94 -5.20 36.51
N GLY A 29 1.26 -4.85 35.27
CA GLY A 29 1.29 -3.47 34.78
C GLY A 29 1.20 -3.44 33.25
N ASP A 30 0.61 -2.37 32.69
CA ASP A 30 0.47 -2.21 31.23
C ASP A 30 1.78 -1.68 30.60
N LEU A 31 2.79 -2.56 30.56
CA LEU A 31 4.19 -2.24 30.24
C LEU A 31 4.40 -1.99 28.73
N ASN A 32 4.00 -0.80 28.28
CA ASN A 32 4.31 -0.25 26.95
C ASN A 32 5.79 0.20 26.85
N LEU A 33 6.72 -0.62 27.37
CA LEU A 33 8.15 -0.36 27.35
C LEU A 33 8.82 -1.03 26.16
N ILE A 34 9.88 -0.36 25.66
CA ILE A 34 10.56 -0.69 24.42
C ILE A 34 12.05 -0.65 24.71
N GLY A 35 12.81 -1.66 24.25
CA GLY A 35 14.28 -1.64 24.36
C GLY A 35 14.90 -2.72 25.23
N GLN A 36 14.88 -3.96 24.74
CA GLN A 36 15.46 -5.10 25.46
C GLN A 36 16.97 -5.28 25.22
N PHE A 37 17.53 -4.64 24.18
CA PHE A 37 18.88 -4.92 23.70
C PHE A 37 19.99 -4.19 24.47
N GLY A 38 19.74 -3.03 25.09
CA GLY A 38 20.77 -2.28 25.84
C GLY A 38 21.94 -1.78 24.98
N VAL A 39 21.65 -1.38 23.74
CA VAL A 39 22.64 -0.83 22.79
C VAL A 39 22.17 0.45 22.10
N GLY A 40 20.90 0.85 22.28
CA GLY A 40 20.30 1.99 21.56
C GLY A 40 21.00 3.32 21.87
N PHE A 41 21.41 3.53 23.12
CA PHE A 41 22.15 4.73 23.54
C PHE A 41 23.40 5.00 22.68
N TYR A 42 24.24 4.00 22.43
CA TYR A 42 25.56 4.21 21.80
C TYR A 42 25.52 4.65 20.33
N SER A 43 24.37 4.59 19.65
CA SER A 43 24.24 5.14 18.29
C SER A 43 24.36 6.66 18.23
N VAL A 44 24.27 7.33 19.38
CA VAL A 44 24.55 8.76 19.53
C VAL A 44 25.91 9.14 18.93
N TYR A 45 26.91 8.26 19.03
CA TYR A 45 28.26 8.43 18.49
C TYR A 45 28.38 8.26 16.97
N LEU A 46 27.26 8.02 16.27
CA LEU A 46 27.19 8.16 14.82
C LEU A 46 27.19 9.64 14.39
N VAL A 47 26.74 10.54 15.27
CA VAL A 47 26.63 11.98 14.97
C VAL A 47 27.35 12.89 15.95
N ALA A 48 27.72 12.41 17.13
CA ALA A 48 28.41 13.16 18.16
C ALA A 48 29.81 12.60 18.42
N ASP A 49 30.78 13.48 18.67
CA ASP A 49 32.13 13.09 19.13
C ASP A 49 32.22 13.03 20.65
N TYR A 50 31.31 13.72 21.34
CA TYR A 50 31.24 13.75 22.79
C TYR A 50 29.78 13.82 23.25
N VAL A 51 29.48 13.12 24.33
CA VAL A 51 28.14 13.05 24.89
C VAL A 51 28.21 13.19 26.40
N GLU A 52 27.35 14.05 26.92
CA GLU A 52 27.15 14.26 28.36
C GLU A 52 25.71 13.82 28.68
N VAL A 53 25.55 13.06 29.76
CA VAL A 53 24.25 12.65 30.30
C VAL A 53 24.16 13.15 31.73
N VAL A 54 23.43 14.24 31.95
CA VAL A 54 23.11 14.74 33.29
C VAL A 54 21.88 13.97 33.77
N SER A 55 21.94 13.34 34.94
CA SER A 55 20.83 12.53 35.46
C SER A 55 20.56 12.81 36.94
N LYS A 56 19.27 12.92 37.29
CA LYS A 56 18.79 13.10 38.66
C LYS A 56 17.71 12.05 38.96
N HIS A 57 18.07 11.06 39.78
CA HIS A 57 17.09 10.17 40.40
C HIS A 57 16.52 10.80 41.68
N ASN A 58 15.36 10.36 42.18
CA ASN A 58 14.82 10.87 43.44
C ASN A 58 15.71 10.45 44.64
N ASP A 59 16.17 9.20 44.63
CA ASP A 59 16.90 8.58 45.75
C ASP A 59 18.42 8.87 45.76
N ASP A 60 18.90 9.73 44.87
CA ASP A 60 20.33 10.03 44.71
C ASP A 60 20.55 11.50 44.27
N LYS A 61 21.81 11.94 44.23
CA LYS A 61 22.19 13.29 43.77
C LYS A 61 22.07 13.44 42.24
N GLN A 62 22.35 14.64 41.73
CA GLN A 62 22.56 14.87 40.30
C GLN A 62 24.00 14.47 39.95
N TYR A 63 24.16 13.73 38.86
CA TYR A 63 25.47 13.31 38.34
C TYR A 63 25.56 13.59 36.85
N VAL A 64 26.76 13.91 36.39
CA VAL A 64 27.10 13.99 34.96
C VAL A 64 27.88 12.73 34.59
N TRP A 65 27.42 12.01 33.57
CA TRP A 65 28.16 10.95 32.88
C TRP A 65 28.71 11.51 31.57
N GLU A 66 29.96 11.19 31.23
CA GLU A 66 30.68 11.81 30.10
C GLU A 66 31.49 10.76 29.34
N SER A 67 31.41 10.72 28.00
CA SER A 67 32.27 9.85 27.18
C SER A 67 32.40 10.28 25.72
N LYS A 68 33.54 9.94 25.12
CA LYS A 68 33.91 10.09 23.69
C LYS A 68 33.87 8.77 22.91
N ALA A 69 33.28 7.71 23.48
CA ALA A 69 33.32 6.34 22.95
C ALA A 69 34.73 5.77 22.69
N ASP A 70 35.73 6.23 23.43
CA ASP A 70 37.14 5.76 23.36
C ASP A 70 37.42 4.48 24.18
N GLY A 71 36.37 3.84 24.70
CA GLY A 71 36.44 2.71 25.64
C GLY A 71 36.39 3.11 27.11
N SER A 72 36.31 4.41 27.43
CA SER A 72 36.18 4.93 28.79
C SER A 72 35.00 5.88 28.96
N PHE A 73 34.60 6.12 30.21
CA PHE A 73 33.64 7.15 30.60
C PHE A 73 34.00 7.71 31.99
N ALA A 74 33.59 8.95 32.25
CA ALA A 74 33.71 9.60 33.56
C ALA A 74 32.32 9.76 34.19
N ILE A 75 32.27 9.80 35.53
CA ILE A 75 31.08 10.20 36.29
C ILE A 75 31.49 11.15 37.41
N SER A 76 30.89 12.34 37.43
CA SER A 76 31.10 13.37 38.44
C SER A 76 29.77 13.74 39.12
N GLU A 77 29.84 14.22 40.37
CA GLU A 77 28.68 14.87 41.01
C GLU A 77 28.49 16.25 40.37
N ASP A 78 27.27 16.57 39.95
CA ASP A 78 26.98 17.82 39.27
C ASP A 78 26.90 18.98 40.28
N THR A 79 27.76 19.98 40.10
CA THR A 79 27.81 21.17 40.95
C THR A 79 27.73 22.48 40.16
N TRP A 80 27.39 22.43 38.87
CA TRP A 80 27.45 23.61 37.98
C TRP A 80 26.27 23.77 37.03
N ASN A 81 25.55 22.69 36.67
CA ASN A 81 24.31 22.84 35.91
C ASN A 81 23.14 23.19 36.83
N GLU A 82 22.03 23.62 36.24
CA GLU A 82 20.78 23.80 36.98
C GLU A 82 20.24 22.45 37.49
N PRO A 83 19.63 22.41 38.70
CA PRO A 83 19.05 21.17 39.21
C PRO A 83 17.83 20.73 38.39
N LEU A 84 17.91 19.56 37.75
CA LEU A 84 16.83 18.99 36.92
C LEU A 84 15.57 18.60 37.72
N GLY A 85 15.67 18.51 39.05
CA GLY A 85 14.62 17.98 39.94
C GLY A 85 14.47 16.46 39.84
N ARG A 86 14.12 15.95 38.65
CA ARG A 86 14.01 14.52 38.32
C ARG A 86 14.14 14.30 36.81
N GLY A 87 14.89 13.29 36.39
CA GLY A 87 14.94 12.82 35.00
C GLY A 87 16.37 12.80 34.46
N THR A 88 16.51 13.13 33.18
CA THR A 88 17.81 13.19 32.50
C THR A 88 17.82 14.28 31.44
N GLU A 89 18.97 14.92 31.26
CA GLU A 89 19.32 15.76 30.11
C GLU A 89 20.43 15.04 29.33
N ILE A 90 20.41 15.13 27.99
CA ILE A 90 21.42 14.52 27.12
C ILE A 90 21.95 15.57 26.16
N ARG A 91 23.24 15.90 26.26
CA ARG A 91 23.91 16.91 25.43
C ARG A 91 24.75 16.24 24.36
N LEU A 92 24.47 16.59 23.11
CA LEU A 92 25.10 16.00 21.93
C LEU A 92 26.07 16.99 21.32
N HIS A 93 27.37 16.75 21.47
CA HIS A 93 28.39 17.56 20.83
C HIS A 93 28.60 17.02 19.42
N LEU A 94 27.77 17.53 18.50
CA LEU A 94 27.67 17.06 17.13
C LEU A 94 28.97 17.23 16.34
N ARG A 95 29.23 16.27 15.45
CA ARG A 95 30.28 16.34 14.43
C ARG A 95 30.02 17.44 13.42
N ASP A 96 31.09 17.92 12.78
CA ASP A 96 31.00 18.93 11.73
C ASP A 96 30.08 18.50 10.57
N GLU A 97 30.13 17.23 10.17
CA GLU A 97 29.26 16.66 9.12
C GLU A 97 27.81 16.42 9.56
N ALA A 98 27.50 16.47 10.86
CA ALA A 98 26.19 16.16 11.43
C ALA A 98 25.36 17.41 11.78
N LYS A 99 25.83 18.62 11.41
CA LYS A 99 25.17 19.90 11.70
C LYS A 99 23.80 20.09 11.05
N GLU A 100 23.42 19.26 10.06
CA GLU A 100 22.05 19.21 9.53
C GLU A 100 21.00 18.93 10.62
N TYR A 101 21.40 18.35 11.75
CA TYR A 101 20.53 18.06 12.90
C TYR A 101 20.32 19.23 13.86
N LEU A 102 20.88 20.40 13.55
CA LEU A 102 20.52 21.68 14.17
C LEU A 102 19.40 22.40 13.41
N GLU A 103 19.00 21.91 12.24
CA GLU A 103 17.94 22.50 11.42
C GLU A 103 16.54 22.13 11.96
N GLU A 104 15.68 23.12 12.19
CA GLU A 104 14.36 22.93 12.81
C GLU A 104 13.47 22.00 11.98
N ASP A 105 13.37 22.23 10.66
CA ASP A 105 12.62 21.38 9.73
C ASP A 105 13.11 19.93 9.74
N LYS A 106 14.43 19.73 9.84
CA LYS A 106 15.01 18.39 9.93
C LYS A 106 14.53 17.68 11.18
N LEU A 107 14.56 18.33 12.35
CA LEU A 107 14.07 17.74 13.59
C LEU A 107 12.56 17.44 13.50
N LYS A 108 11.75 18.37 12.98
CA LYS A 108 10.31 18.21 12.77
C LYS A 108 9.96 17.01 11.90
N ASP A 109 10.62 16.84 10.76
CA ASP A 109 10.41 15.70 9.85
C ASP A 109 10.73 14.35 10.49
N LEU A 110 11.74 14.31 11.37
CA LEU A 110 12.18 13.09 12.01
C LEU A 110 11.26 12.70 13.18
N VAL A 111 10.78 13.67 13.97
CA VAL A 111 9.72 13.43 14.97
C VAL A 111 8.46 12.90 14.27
N LYS A 112 8.00 13.58 13.21
CA LYS A 112 6.83 13.14 12.40
C LYS A 112 7.02 11.76 11.77
N LYS A 113 8.24 11.34 11.42
CA LYS A 113 8.46 10.04 10.80
C LYS A 113 8.52 8.87 11.78
N TYR A 114 9.12 9.06 12.96
CA TYR A 114 9.44 7.95 13.87
C TYR A 114 8.71 7.97 15.22
N SER A 115 8.23 9.15 15.64
CA SER A 115 7.77 9.40 17.02
C SER A 115 6.41 10.10 17.11
N GLU A 116 5.74 10.31 15.99
CA GLU A 116 4.41 10.95 15.85
C GLU A 116 3.34 10.35 16.79
N PHE A 117 3.47 9.07 17.15
CA PHE A 117 2.46 8.31 17.90
C PHE A 117 2.93 7.83 19.29
N ILE A 118 3.98 8.46 19.80
CA ILE A 118 4.47 8.30 21.16
C ILE A 118 3.48 8.91 22.16
N ASN A 119 3.27 8.23 23.30
CA ASN A 119 2.27 8.62 24.31
C ASN A 119 2.61 9.90 25.11
N PHE A 120 3.85 10.34 25.06
CA PHE A 120 4.35 11.50 25.80
C PHE A 120 4.47 12.70 24.87
N PRO A 121 4.13 13.92 25.31
CA PRO A 121 4.25 15.10 24.48
C PRO A 121 5.72 15.39 24.15
N ILE A 122 6.02 15.56 22.87
CA ILE A 122 7.34 15.87 22.33
C ILE A 122 7.31 17.34 21.94
N TYR A 123 8.10 18.14 22.65
CA TYR A 123 8.26 19.56 22.37
C TYR A 123 9.58 19.81 21.65
N LEU A 124 9.56 20.74 20.69
CA LEU A 124 10.76 21.31 20.06
C LEU A 124 10.86 22.79 20.45
N TRP A 125 12.07 23.26 20.76
CA TRP A 125 12.32 24.68 20.97
C TRP A 125 12.50 25.33 19.59
N SER A 126 11.39 25.85 19.06
CA SER A 126 11.30 26.44 17.73
C SER A 126 11.47 27.96 17.80
N THR A 127 11.89 28.57 16.69
CA THR A 127 12.09 30.02 16.60
C THR A 127 11.04 30.65 15.67
N LYS A 128 10.40 31.75 16.12
CA LYS A 128 9.33 32.43 15.38
C LYS A 128 9.62 33.92 15.24
N GLU A 129 9.44 34.43 14.03
CA GLU A 129 9.37 35.88 13.78
C GLU A 129 7.99 36.38 14.20
N VAL A 130 7.96 37.37 15.09
CA VAL A 130 6.75 38.09 15.52
C VAL A 130 6.88 39.54 15.11
N ASP A 131 5.91 40.05 14.37
CA ASP A 131 5.82 41.47 14.02
C ASP A 131 5.40 42.28 15.25
N VAL A 132 6.34 43.02 15.83
CA VAL A 132 6.11 43.90 16.99
C VAL A 132 6.02 45.35 16.52
N GLU A 133 4.89 46.00 16.78
CA GLU A 133 4.73 47.44 16.53
C GLU A 133 5.42 48.25 17.64
N VAL A 134 6.53 48.89 17.29
CA VAL A 134 7.30 49.77 18.19
C VAL A 134 7.03 51.23 17.79
N PRO A 135 6.83 52.17 18.73
CA PRO A 135 6.70 53.60 18.40
C PRO A 135 7.92 54.09 17.61
N ALA A 136 7.68 54.84 16.53
CA ALA A 136 8.74 55.48 15.77
C ALA A 136 9.18 56.77 16.49
N ASP A 137 10.34 56.73 17.14
CA ASP A 137 10.99 57.94 17.65
C ASP A 137 11.36 58.89 16.48
N GLU A 138 11.11 60.19 16.67
CA GLU A 138 11.29 61.25 15.67
C GLU A 138 12.75 61.75 15.57
N ASP A 139 13.72 60.86 15.45
CA ASP A 139 15.13 61.23 15.18
C ASP A 139 15.87 60.14 14.38
N GLU A 140 15.77 60.21 13.05
CA GLU A 140 16.86 59.95 12.07
C GLU A 140 16.30 60.07 10.64
N THR A 141 16.53 61.23 10.00
CA THR A 141 16.23 61.47 8.58
C THR A 141 17.45 62.03 7.85
N SER A 142 18.26 61.13 7.30
CA SER A 142 19.23 61.34 6.22
C SER A 142 19.73 59.95 5.79
N GLU A 143 19.95 59.60 4.54
CA GLU A 143 19.72 60.20 3.22
C GLU A 143 19.65 59.01 2.23
N GLU A 144 18.81 59.06 1.19
CA GLU A 144 19.12 58.54 -0.16
C GLU A 144 17.90 58.77 -1.09
N GLU A 145 18.06 59.71 -2.02
CA GLU A 145 17.14 59.95 -3.14
C GLU A 145 17.39 58.90 -4.25
N ASP A 146 16.39 58.57 -5.08
CA ASP A 146 16.30 59.11 -6.46
C ASP A 146 15.05 58.63 -7.25
N SER A 147 14.62 59.47 -8.20
CA SER A 147 13.94 59.15 -9.48
C SER A 147 12.41 58.96 -9.59
N SER A 148 11.67 60.09 -9.51
CA SER A 148 10.83 60.67 -10.61
C SER A 148 9.60 59.93 -11.23
N PRO A 149 8.65 60.62 -11.92
CA PRO A 149 8.19 62.02 -11.82
C PRO A 149 6.64 62.26 -11.91
N GLU A 150 6.22 63.47 -11.50
CA GLU A 150 5.10 64.31 -11.98
C GLU A 150 3.67 63.78 -12.20
N THR A 151 2.70 64.41 -11.51
CA THR A 151 1.73 65.33 -12.17
C THR A 151 1.09 66.32 -11.18
N THR A 152 0.73 67.50 -11.69
CA THR A 152 0.35 68.74 -11.00
C THR A 152 -1.07 68.76 -10.37
N GLU A 153 -1.16 69.41 -9.19
CA GLU A 153 -2.03 70.58 -8.82
C GLU A 153 -3.53 70.59 -9.23
N GLU A 154 -4.51 71.04 -8.41
CA GLU A 154 -4.48 71.91 -7.22
C GLU A 154 -5.78 71.77 -6.35
N GLU A 155 -5.68 72.16 -5.07
CA GLU A 155 -6.72 72.67 -4.13
C GLU A 155 -8.12 72.01 -3.96
N THR A 156 -8.43 71.59 -2.72
CA THR A 156 -9.40 72.31 -1.86
C THR A 156 -9.29 71.89 -0.39
N GLU A 157 -9.42 72.85 0.53
CA GLU A 157 -9.40 72.67 1.99
C GLU A 157 -10.80 72.34 2.55
N GLU A 158 -10.90 71.49 3.59
CA GLU A 158 -11.44 71.85 4.92
C GLU A 158 -11.60 70.61 5.85
N ASP A 159 -11.57 70.90 7.16
CA ASP A 159 -11.54 70.04 8.36
C ASP A 159 -12.13 68.61 8.37
N GLU A 160 -11.41 67.71 9.04
CA GLU A 160 -11.99 66.83 10.07
C GLU A 160 -10.91 66.37 11.09
N GLU A 161 -11.17 66.54 12.39
CA GLU A 161 -10.23 66.15 13.46
C GLU A 161 -9.93 64.64 13.45
N LYS A 162 -8.69 64.26 13.15
CA LYS A 162 -8.18 62.90 13.36
C LYS A 162 -7.15 62.87 14.47
N GLU A 163 -7.43 62.06 15.49
CA GLU A 163 -6.49 61.72 16.55
C GLU A 163 -5.14 61.28 15.95
N LYS A 164 -4.05 61.93 16.38
CA LYS A 164 -2.69 61.51 16.02
C LYS A 164 -2.37 60.18 16.70
N LYS A 165 -2.68 59.07 16.04
CA LYS A 165 -2.04 57.79 16.37
C LYS A 165 -0.53 57.93 16.16
N PRO A 166 0.32 57.50 17.11
CA PRO A 166 1.76 57.51 16.90
C PRO A 166 2.10 56.61 15.71
N LYS A 167 3.06 57.03 14.87
CA LYS A 167 3.60 56.17 13.82
C LYS A 167 4.27 54.97 14.49
N THR A 168 3.80 53.76 14.23
CA THR A 168 4.48 52.54 14.64
C THR A 168 5.36 52.03 13.50
N LYS A 169 6.59 51.62 13.82
CA LYS A 169 7.46 50.81 12.94
C LYS A 169 7.25 49.36 13.32
N THR A 170 6.89 48.52 12.36
CA THR A 170 6.84 47.06 12.54
C THR A 170 8.26 46.53 12.54
N ILE A 171 8.72 46.03 13.68
CA ILE A 171 10.02 45.37 13.83
C ILE A 171 9.78 43.88 14.00
N LYS A 172 10.48 43.07 13.22
CA LYS A 172 10.46 41.60 13.37
C LYS A 172 11.30 41.21 14.59
N GLU A 173 10.64 40.84 15.68
CA GLU A 173 11.30 40.28 16.85
C GLU A 173 11.33 38.76 16.74
N THR A 174 12.52 38.19 16.93
CA THR A 174 12.74 36.74 16.88
C THR A 174 12.55 36.16 18.29
N THR A 175 11.40 35.53 18.53
CA THR A 175 11.10 34.86 19.80
C THR A 175 11.30 33.34 19.67
N SER A 176 11.49 32.65 20.79
CA SER A 176 11.60 31.18 20.82
C SER A 176 10.59 30.60 21.80
N GLU A 177 9.94 29.51 21.42
CA GLU A 177 8.92 28.84 22.22
C GLU A 177 8.91 27.31 22.04
N TRP A 178 8.31 26.60 23.00
CA TRP A 178 8.13 25.15 22.94
C TRP A 178 6.92 24.77 22.08
N GLU A 179 7.16 24.27 20.88
CA GLU A 179 6.15 23.77 19.94
C GLU A 179 5.88 22.28 20.19
N LEU A 180 4.61 21.89 20.38
CA LEU A 180 4.22 20.48 20.49
C LEU A 180 4.16 19.84 19.09
N LEU A 181 4.97 18.80 18.86
CA LEU A 181 5.10 18.17 17.54
C LEU A 181 4.22 16.94 17.31
N ASN A 182 3.74 16.28 18.36
CA ASN A 182 2.95 15.03 18.29
C ASN A 182 1.56 15.19 18.91
N ASP A 183 0.79 16.17 18.43
CA ASP A 183 -0.61 16.36 18.82
C ASP A 183 -1.56 15.26 18.28
N MET A 184 -1.12 14.53 17.25
CA MET A 184 -1.87 13.48 16.58
C MET A 184 -2.10 12.23 17.44
N LYS A 185 -3.35 12.02 17.86
CA LYS A 185 -3.77 10.82 18.59
C LYS A 185 -3.73 9.58 17.69
N ALA A 186 -3.05 8.54 18.16
CA ALA A 186 -2.98 7.24 17.49
C ALA A 186 -4.36 6.55 17.43
N VAL A 187 -5.08 6.74 16.34
CA VAL A 187 -6.48 6.31 16.16
C VAL A 187 -6.67 4.80 16.35
N TRP A 188 -5.73 3.99 15.88
CA TRP A 188 -5.79 2.53 15.92
C TRP A 188 -5.60 1.92 17.32
N LEU A 189 -5.22 2.72 18.31
CA LEU A 189 -5.03 2.25 19.68
C LEU A 189 -6.32 2.36 20.50
N ARG A 190 -7.25 3.24 20.10
CA ARG A 190 -8.57 3.46 20.70
C ARG A 190 -9.57 2.37 20.30
N SER A 191 -10.67 2.26 21.03
CA SER A 191 -11.78 1.41 20.62
C SER A 191 -12.38 1.92 19.30
N PRO A 192 -12.65 1.06 18.29
CA PRO A 192 -13.29 1.50 17.06
C PRO A 192 -14.66 2.18 17.24
N LYS A 193 -15.32 1.98 18.39
CA LYS A 193 -16.60 2.60 18.77
C LYS A 193 -16.47 4.02 19.33
N GLU A 194 -15.26 4.43 19.71
CA GLU A 194 -14.96 5.72 20.32
C GLU A 194 -14.36 6.72 19.33
N VAL A 195 -14.14 6.30 18.08
CA VAL A 195 -13.52 7.10 17.02
C VAL A 195 -14.61 7.52 16.03
N THR A 196 -14.70 8.82 15.73
CA THR A 196 -15.67 9.34 14.77
C THR A 196 -15.14 9.32 13.33
N ASP A 197 -16.04 9.44 12.35
CA ASP A 197 -15.72 9.43 10.92
C ASP A 197 -14.82 10.62 10.53
N GLU A 198 -14.95 11.76 11.22
CA GLU A 198 -14.04 12.91 11.06
C GLU A 198 -12.63 12.61 11.60
N GLU A 199 -12.51 11.85 12.69
CA GLU A 199 -11.21 11.44 13.23
C GLU A 199 -10.53 10.43 12.29
N TYR A 200 -11.27 9.48 11.72
CA TYR A 200 -10.75 8.59 10.66
C TYR A 200 -10.33 9.37 9.41
N SER A 201 -11.12 10.36 8.98
CA SER A 201 -10.82 11.20 7.81
C SER A 201 -9.56 12.04 8.05
N LYS A 202 -9.48 12.78 9.17
CA LYS A 202 -8.29 13.56 9.55
C LYS A 202 -7.03 12.70 9.63
N PHE A 203 -7.14 11.50 10.20
CA PHE A 203 -6.04 10.54 10.26
C PHE A 203 -5.61 10.04 8.86
N TYR A 204 -6.57 9.79 7.97
CA TYR A 204 -6.29 9.43 6.57
C TYR A 204 -5.51 10.53 5.84
N HIS A 205 -5.91 11.82 5.97
CA HIS A 205 -5.22 12.93 5.30
C HIS A 205 -3.75 13.06 5.75
N SER A 206 -3.47 13.00 7.06
CA SER A 206 -2.10 12.96 7.57
C SER A 206 -1.32 11.75 7.03
N LEU A 207 -1.91 10.54 7.11
CA LEU A 207 -1.27 9.32 6.64
C LEU A 207 -0.95 9.34 5.13
N ALA A 208 -1.85 9.91 4.33
CA ALA A 208 -1.69 10.06 2.88
C ALA A 208 -0.70 11.18 2.49
N LYS A 209 -0.40 12.11 3.42
CA LYS A 209 0.23 13.41 3.16
C LYS A 209 -0.53 14.23 2.09
N ASP A 210 -1.85 14.11 2.13
CA ASP A 210 -2.76 14.73 1.17
C ASP A 210 -3.63 15.76 1.89
N PHE A 211 -3.49 17.02 1.48
CA PHE A 211 -4.20 18.17 2.04
C PHE A 211 -5.51 18.48 1.29
N GLY A 212 -5.90 17.67 0.30
CA GLY A 212 -7.22 17.77 -0.32
C GLY A 212 -8.34 17.29 0.61
N ASP A 213 -9.56 17.79 0.41
CA ASP A 213 -10.75 17.46 1.22
C ASP A 213 -11.37 16.08 0.90
N ASP A 214 -10.77 15.29 0.00
CA ASP A 214 -11.32 14.01 -0.44
C ASP A 214 -11.22 12.93 0.66
N LYS A 215 -12.35 12.66 1.34
CA LYS A 215 -12.48 11.59 2.34
C LYS A 215 -12.18 10.19 1.76
N PRO A 216 -11.66 9.23 2.54
CA PRO A 216 -11.52 7.85 2.10
C PRO A 216 -12.87 7.20 1.79
N MET A 217 -12.96 6.33 0.78
CA MET A 217 -14.21 5.63 0.40
C MET A 217 -14.71 4.65 1.48
N GLY A 218 -13.83 4.26 2.41
CA GLY A 218 -14.15 3.35 3.50
C GLY A 218 -12.90 2.91 4.24
N TRP A 219 -13.09 2.40 5.46
CA TRP A 219 -12.00 1.96 6.32
C TRP A 219 -12.31 0.67 7.08
N SER A 220 -11.26 0.03 7.59
CA SER A 220 -11.33 -1.19 8.40
C SER A 220 -10.40 -1.05 9.60
N HIS A 221 -10.99 -0.73 10.75
CA HIS A 221 -10.30 -0.71 12.05
C HIS A 221 -10.56 -2.04 12.77
N PHE A 222 -9.52 -2.79 13.10
CA PHE A 222 -9.66 -4.05 13.84
C PHE A 222 -8.42 -4.44 14.67
N THR A 223 -8.66 -5.14 15.77
CA THR A 223 -7.66 -5.95 16.48
C THR A 223 -7.72 -7.39 15.96
N ALA A 224 -6.58 -8.07 15.95
CA ALA A 224 -6.41 -9.39 15.38
C ALA A 224 -5.63 -10.32 16.33
N GLU A 225 -6.35 -11.03 17.20
CA GLU A 225 -5.81 -11.95 18.21
C GLU A 225 -5.38 -13.33 17.63
N GLY A 226 -4.61 -14.13 18.39
CA GLY A 226 -4.13 -15.48 18.02
C GLY A 226 -2.60 -15.56 18.02
N ASP A 227 -2.01 -16.41 17.14
CA ASP A 227 -0.55 -16.63 17.03
C ASP A 227 0.30 -15.35 16.87
N VAL A 228 -0.31 -14.29 16.34
CA VAL A 228 0.23 -12.94 16.26
C VAL A 228 -0.89 -11.99 16.59
N GLU A 229 -0.67 -11.17 17.63
CA GLU A 229 -1.56 -10.10 18.03
C GLU A 229 -1.11 -8.78 17.39
N PHE A 230 -2.04 -8.10 16.72
CA PHE A 230 -1.81 -6.79 16.15
C PHE A 230 -3.11 -5.99 16.02
N LYS A 231 -2.99 -4.67 15.97
CA LYS A 231 -4.04 -3.72 15.59
C LYS A 231 -3.76 -3.22 14.19
N ALA A 232 -4.80 -3.00 13.40
CA ALA A 232 -4.65 -2.48 12.05
C ALA A 232 -5.79 -1.52 11.69
N LEU A 233 -5.44 -0.53 10.87
CA LEU A 233 -6.37 0.43 10.29
C LEU A 233 -6.04 0.57 8.81
N LEU A 234 -6.97 0.14 7.96
CA LEU A 234 -6.88 0.18 6.50
C LEU A 234 -7.88 1.18 5.92
N PHE A 235 -7.52 1.83 4.82
CA PHE A 235 -8.31 2.80 4.09
C PHE A 235 -8.35 2.50 2.59
N ILE A 236 -9.52 2.69 1.97
CA ILE A 236 -9.68 2.79 0.52
C ILE A 236 -9.52 4.25 0.12
N PRO A 237 -8.50 4.64 -0.66
CA PRO A 237 -8.36 6.02 -1.12
C PRO A 237 -9.49 6.40 -2.11
N PRO A 238 -9.84 7.69 -2.21
CA PRO A 238 -10.93 8.19 -3.07
C PRO A 238 -10.62 8.16 -4.57
N LYS A 239 -9.35 8.06 -4.95
CA LYS A 239 -8.87 7.99 -6.34
C LYS A 239 -7.67 7.05 -6.42
N ALA A 240 -7.52 6.35 -7.54
CA ALA A 240 -6.33 5.56 -7.81
C ALA A 240 -5.12 6.47 -8.12
N PRO A 241 -3.91 6.16 -7.61
CA PRO A 241 -2.70 6.79 -8.10
C PRO A 241 -2.56 6.60 -9.62
N HIS A 242 -2.17 7.65 -10.35
CA HIS A 242 -2.10 7.62 -11.82
C HIS A 242 -1.14 6.53 -12.35
N ASP A 243 -0.11 6.18 -11.57
CA ASP A 243 0.90 5.17 -11.86
C ASP A 243 0.57 3.77 -11.32
N LEU A 244 -0.58 3.56 -10.65
CA LEU A 244 -0.92 2.32 -9.94
C LEU A 244 -0.80 1.06 -10.82
N TYR A 245 -1.28 1.13 -12.06
CA TYR A 245 -1.30 -0.01 -12.99
C TYR A 245 -0.06 -0.07 -13.89
N GLU A 246 0.59 1.07 -14.16
CA GLU A 246 1.83 1.13 -14.95
C GLU A 246 3.03 0.63 -14.13
N SER A 247 3.07 1.01 -12.85
CA SER A 247 4.09 0.56 -11.90
C SER A 247 3.83 -0.85 -11.34
N TYR A 248 2.65 -1.46 -11.58
CA TYR A 248 2.18 -2.68 -10.92
C TYR A 248 3.22 -3.82 -10.82
N TYR A 249 3.91 -4.14 -11.93
CA TYR A 249 4.93 -5.19 -11.94
C TYR A 249 6.31 -4.73 -11.46
N ASN A 250 6.63 -3.44 -11.61
CA ASN A 250 7.98 -2.87 -11.42
C ASN A 250 8.19 -2.21 -10.05
N SER A 251 7.11 -1.76 -9.42
CA SER A 251 7.06 -1.26 -8.05
C SER A 251 6.52 -2.35 -7.14
N ASN A 252 7.11 -2.47 -5.96
CA ASN A 252 6.54 -3.27 -4.88
C ASN A 252 6.05 -2.40 -3.70
N LYS A 253 6.16 -1.06 -3.80
CA LYS A 253 5.89 -0.13 -2.70
C LYS A 253 4.57 -0.44 -1.99
N SER A 254 4.67 -0.86 -0.74
CA SER A 254 3.53 -1.01 0.14
C SER A 254 3.07 0.37 0.63
N ASN A 255 1.76 0.62 0.61
CA ASN A 255 1.16 1.81 1.21
C ASN A 255 0.78 1.58 2.70
N LEU A 256 1.32 0.52 3.31
CA LEU A 256 1.15 0.21 4.74
C LEU A 256 2.41 0.51 5.54
N LYS A 257 2.29 1.35 6.57
CA LYS A 257 3.35 1.55 7.58
C LYS A 257 3.27 0.45 8.65
N LEU A 258 4.36 -0.24 8.93
CA LEU A 258 4.46 -1.15 10.07
C LEU A 258 5.02 -0.41 11.30
N TYR A 259 4.32 -0.59 12.42
CA TYR A 259 4.72 -0.21 13.76
C TYR A 259 4.92 -1.45 14.62
N VAL A 260 5.82 -1.35 15.60
CA VAL A 260 5.93 -2.33 16.69
C VAL A 260 5.99 -1.54 17.99
N ARG A 261 5.01 -1.78 18.87
CA ARG A 261 4.81 -0.99 20.10
C ARG A 261 4.76 0.51 19.80
N ARG A 262 3.96 0.93 18.81
CA ARG A 262 3.78 2.35 18.40
C ARG A 262 5.02 3.02 17.78
N VAL A 263 6.17 2.34 17.67
CA VAL A 263 7.38 2.85 17.00
C VAL A 263 7.39 2.42 15.53
N PHE A 264 7.60 3.37 14.62
CA PHE A 264 7.65 3.10 13.19
C PHE A 264 8.88 2.24 12.83
N ILE A 265 8.63 1.10 12.19
CA ILE A 265 9.66 0.16 11.74
C ILE A 265 10.00 0.45 10.28
N SER A 266 9.08 0.18 9.35
CA SER A 266 9.26 0.47 7.93
C SER A 266 7.93 0.50 7.18
N ASP A 267 7.92 1.17 6.03
CA ASP A 267 6.89 1.19 4.99
C ASP A 267 7.28 0.30 3.78
N GLU A 268 8.51 -0.19 3.71
CA GLU A 268 9.05 -1.04 2.63
C GLU A 268 8.66 -2.53 2.77
N PHE A 269 7.55 -2.84 3.44
CA PHE A 269 7.08 -4.22 3.61
C PHE A 269 6.13 -4.64 2.48
N ASP A 270 6.71 -4.89 1.31
CA ASP A 270 6.10 -5.44 0.09
C ASP A 270 5.20 -6.67 0.34
N ASP A 271 5.47 -7.40 1.43
CA ASP A 271 4.83 -8.67 1.75
C ASP A 271 3.56 -8.57 2.61
N LEU A 272 3.19 -7.39 3.15
CA LEU A 272 2.01 -7.26 4.02
C LEU A 272 0.66 -7.36 3.28
N LEU A 273 0.61 -6.91 2.02
CA LEU A 273 -0.53 -7.08 1.12
C LEU A 273 -0.08 -7.69 -0.22
N PRO A 274 -0.97 -8.32 -0.98
CA PRO A 274 -0.71 -8.70 -2.37
C PRO A 274 -0.80 -7.46 -3.28
N LYS A 275 -0.13 -7.51 -4.45
CA LYS A 275 -0.07 -6.37 -5.39
C LYS A 275 -1.45 -5.84 -5.80
N TYR A 276 -2.44 -6.72 -5.97
CA TYR A 276 -3.81 -6.34 -6.29
C TYR A 276 -4.56 -5.58 -5.16
N LEU A 277 -3.95 -5.41 -3.98
CA LEU A 277 -4.45 -4.55 -2.88
C LEU A 277 -3.46 -3.43 -2.50
N SER A 278 -2.40 -3.20 -3.29
CA SER A 278 -1.38 -2.19 -2.99
C SER A 278 -1.92 -0.75 -2.90
N PHE A 279 -3.07 -0.47 -3.51
CA PHE A 279 -3.77 0.81 -3.42
C PHE A 279 -4.29 1.13 -2.01
N LEU A 280 -4.45 0.14 -1.12
CA LEU A 280 -4.90 0.38 0.24
C LEU A 280 -3.83 1.09 1.05
N ARG A 281 -4.19 2.24 1.63
CA ARG A 281 -3.35 2.95 2.61
C ARG A 281 -3.67 2.43 4.01
N GLY A 282 -2.71 2.47 4.91
CA GLY A 282 -2.98 2.06 6.28
C GLY A 282 -1.76 1.84 7.14
N ILE A 283 -2.01 1.23 8.28
CA ILE A 283 -1.03 0.93 9.31
C ILE A 283 -1.30 -0.43 9.93
N VAL A 284 -0.23 -1.03 10.45
CA VAL A 284 -0.26 -2.27 11.23
C VAL A 284 0.64 -2.05 12.44
N ASP A 285 0.14 -2.28 13.65
CA ASP A 285 0.92 -2.14 14.90
C ASP A 285 0.82 -3.42 15.72
N SER A 286 1.96 -3.95 16.18
CA SER A 286 2.01 -5.23 16.89
C SER A 286 3.03 -5.18 18.04
N ASP A 287 2.59 -5.57 19.23
CA ASP A 287 3.44 -5.59 20.42
C ASP A 287 4.32 -6.86 20.52
N THR A 288 4.04 -7.85 19.66
CA THR A 288 4.55 -9.23 19.72
C THR A 288 5.53 -9.61 18.60
N LEU A 289 5.77 -8.71 17.62
CA LEU A 289 6.69 -9.00 16.51
C LEU A 289 8.17 -8.98 16.95
N PRO A 290 8.96 -10.03 16.66
CA PRO A 290 10.39 -10.06 16.96
C PRO A 290 11.19 -9.20 15.97
N LEU A 291 11.67 -8.06 16.46
CA LEU A 291 12.57 -7.16 15.75
C LEU A 291 14.00 -7.70 15.72
N ASN A 292 14.76 -7.37 14.67
CA ASN A 292 16.22 -7.51 14.69
C ASN A 292 16.87 -6.43 15.57
N VAL A 293 18.18 -6.57 15.82
CA VAL A 293 18.95 -5.64 16.67
C VAL A 293 18.96 -4.21 16.11
N SER A 294 18.95 -4.02 14.78
CA SER A 294 18.85 -2.68 14.16
C SER A 294 17.44 -2.08 14.22
N ARG A 295 16.42 -2.88 14.55
CA ARG A 295 14.99 -2.53 14.51
C ARG A 295 14.45 -2.16 13.12
N GLU A 296 15.17 -2.51 12.05
CA GLU A 296 14.79 -2.19 10.66
C GLU A 296 14.16 -3.35 9.90
N MET A 297 14.45 -4.60 10.30
CA MET A 297 13.97 -5.80 9.61
C MET A 297 13.40 -6.81 10.61
N LEU A 298 12.31 -7.46 10.22
CA LEU A 298 11.70 -8.54 11.00
C LEU A 298 12.47 -9.85 10.84
N GLN A 299 12.74 -10.55 11.94
CA GLN A 299 13.48 -11.81 11.91
C GLN A 299 12.63 -13.03 11.51
N GLN A 300 11.30 -12.92 11.48
CA GLN A 300 10.39 -14.06 11.27
C GLN A 300 9.36 -13.84 10.15
N HIS A 301 9.47 -14.63 9.08
CA HIS A 301 8.53 -14.63 7.95
C HIS A 301 7.19 -15.32 8.24
N SER A 302 7.07 -16.13 9.29
CA SER A 302 5.82 -16.84 9.65
C SER A 302 4.74 -15.86 10.11
N SER A 303 5.08 -14.96 11.02
CA SER A 303 4.16 -13.98 11.60
C SER A 303 3.60 -13.03 10.53
N LEU A 304 4.46 -12.57 9.62
CA LEU A 304 4.05 -11.78 8.45
C LEU A 304 3.02 -12.49 7.55
N LYS A 305 3.15 -13.80 7.33
CA LYS A 305 2.17 -14.57 6.54
C LYS A 305 0.81 -14.64 7.23
N THR A 306 0.78 -14.72 8.57
CA THR A 306 -0.47 -14.67 9.35
C THR A 306 -1.10 -13.27 9.31
N ILE A 307 -0.30 -12.22 9.46
CA ILE A 307 -0.73 -10.81 9.28
C ILE A 307 -1.33 -10.61 7.89
N LYS A 308 -0.59 -10.95 6.82
CA LYS A 308 -1.03 -10.85 5.41
C LYS A 308 -2.39 -11.51 5.18
N LYS A 309 -2.59 -12.74 5.66
CA LYS A 309 -3.89 -13.45 5.54
C LYS A 309 -5.03 -12.72 6.24
N LYS A 310 -4.82 -12.21 7.46
CA LYS A 310 -5.83 -11.46 8.22
C LYS A 310 -6.13 -10.10 7.54
N LEU A 311 -5.11 -9.39 7.06
CA LEU A 311 -5.24 -8.13 6.31
C LEU A 311 -6.06 -8.33 5.02
N ILE A 312 -5.69 -9.29 4.15
CA ILE A 312 -6.45 -9.60 2.93
C ILE A 312 -7.91 -9.93 3.27
N ARG A 313 -8.15 -10.68 4.36
CA ARG A 313 -9.51 -11.01 4.79
C ARG A 313 -10.32 -9.75 5.10
N LYS A 314 -9.79 -8.88 5.95
CA LYS A 314 -10.46 -7.64 6.38
C LYS A 314 -10.59 -6.60 5.27
N ALA A 315 -9.61 -6.50 4.38
CA ALA A 315 -9.67 -5.68 3.17
C ALA A 315 -10.84 -6.10 2.24
N LEU A 316 -10.96 -7.39 1.94
CA LEU A 316 -12.06 -7.88 1.10
C LEU A 316 -13.42 -7.80 1.80
N ASP A 317 -13.47 -7.95 3.13
CA ASP A 317 -14.71 -7.75 3.90
C ASP A 317 -15.12 -6.26 3.92
N MET A 318 -14.16 -5.32 3.97
CA MET A 318 -14.40 -3.87 3.86
C MET A 318 -14.93 -3.48 2.48
N ILE A 319 -14.29 -3.94 1.40
CA ILE A 319 -14.75 -3.69 0.02
C ILE A 319 -16.13 -4.33 -0.21
N ARG A 320 -16.39 -5.50 0.36
CA ARG A 320 -17.71 -6.13 0.31
C ARG A 320 -18.78 -5.30 1.02
N LYS A 321 -18.50 -4.77 2.21
CA LYS A 321 -19.43 -3.86 2.92
C LYS A 321 -19.76 -2.62 2.10
N LEU A 322 -18.77 -2.00 1.48
CA LEU A 322 -18.98 -0.87 0.56
C LEU A 322 -19.94 -1.25 -0.58
N ALA A 323 -19.95 -2.51 -1.01
CA ALA A 323 -20.85 -3.04 -2.03
C ALA A 323 -22.25 -3.41 -1.52
N GLU A 324 -22.40 -3.68 -0.22
CA GLU A 324 -23.67 -4.03 0.45
C GLU A 324 -24.38 -2.80 1.03
N GLU A 325 -23.63 -1.73 1.32
CA GLU A 325 -24.13 -0.45 1.84
C GLU A 325 -24.42 0.60 0.74
N ASP A 326 -24.14 0.32 -0.53
CA ASP A 326 -24.48 1.19 -1.67
C ASP A 326 -25.98 1.05 -2.01
N PRO A 327 -26.82 2.07 -1.77
CA PRO A 327 -28.27 1.97 -1.90
C PRO A 327 -28.74 1.95 -3.36
N ASP A 328 -29.39 0.85 -3.75
CA ASP A 328 -30.13 0.74 -5.01
C ASP A 328 -31.17 1.85 -5.18
N GLU A 329 -31.42 2.25 -6.42
CA GLU A 329 -32.37 3.32 -6.81
C GLU A 329 -33.81 3.10 -6.30
N TYR A 330 -34.16 1.88 -5.92
CA TYR A 330 -35.47 1.52 -5.38
C TYR A 330 -35.57 1.54 -3.84
N SER A 331 -34.46 1.68 -3.12
CA SER A 331 -34.40 1.56 -1.65
C SER A 331 -34.91 2.79 -0.87
N ASN A 332 -35.15 3.91 -1.56
CA ASN A 332 -35.52 5.21 -0.95
C ASN A 332 -37.04 5.46 -0.77
N LYS A 333 -37.92 4.51 -1.12
CA LYS A 333 -39.37 4.79 -1.20
C LYS A 333 -40.10 4.96 0.13
N ASP A 334 -39.65 4.28 1.20
CA ASP A 334 -40.38 4.20 2.48
C ASP A 334 -39.56 4.73 3.68
N LYS A 335 -38.59 5.63 3.44
CA LYS A 335 -37.61 6.10 4.44
C LYS A 335 -37.80 7.56 4.86
N THR A 336 -37.27 7.93 6.03
CA THR A 336 -37.36 9.31 6.55
C THR A 336 -36.45 10.27 5.78
N ASP A 337 -36.64 11.58 5.93
CA ASP A 337 -35.85 12.57 5.17
C ASP A 337 -34.39 12.67 5.65
N GLU A 338 -34.11 12.34 6.91
CA GLU A 338 -32.75 12.18 7.44
C GLU A 338 -32.06 10.94 6.83
N GLU A 339 -32.76 9.80 6.81
CA GLU A 339 -32.26 8.56 6.18
C GLU A 339 -31.99 8.75 4.67
N LYS A 340 -32.82 9.53 3.96
CA LYS A 340 -32.60 9.83 2.53
C LYS A 340 -31.30 10.59 2.29
N ASN A 341 -30.99 11.59 3.11
CA ASN A 341 -29.76 12.39 2.95
C ASN A 341 -28.51 11.52 3.17
N GLU A 342 -28.48 10.68 4.21
CA GLU A 342 -27.38 9.73 4.42
C GLU A 342 -27.23 8.72 3.27
N MET A 343 -28.34 8.30 2.66
CA MET A 343 -28.30 7.40 1.50
C MET A 343 -27.95 8.08 0.18
N GLU A 344 -28.20 9.37 -0.02
CA GLU A 344 -27.69 10.09 -1.19
C GLU A 344 -26.16 10.20 -1.16
N GLU A 345 -25.53 10.39 0.01
CA GLU A 345 -24.07 10.36 0.14
C GLU A 345 -23.46 8.98 -0.13
N LYS A 346 -24.16 7.90 0.24
CA LYS A 346 -23.73 6.51 0.00
C LYS A 346 -23.99 6.01 -1.43
N LYS A 347 -24.93 6.60 -2.16
CA LYS A 347 -25.33 6.15 -3.50
C LYS A 347 -24.20 6.24 -4.51
N GLY A 348 -23.93 5.12 -5.19
CA GLY A 348 -22.88 4.97 -6.19
C GLY A 348 -21.46 4.96 -5.63
N GLN A 349 -21.26 4.83 -4.31
CA GLN A 349 -19.91 4.70 -3.74
C GLN A 349 -19.19 3.45 -4.25
N TYR A 350 -19.89 2.32 -4.42
CA TYR A 350 -19.28 1.12 -4.99
C TYR A 350 -19.05 1.25 -6.49
N ALA A 351 -19.88 2.01 -7.21
CA ALA A 351 -19.63 2.34 -8.61
C ALA A 351 -18.37 3.21 -8.78
N LYS A 352 -18.16 4.21 -7.90
CA LYS A 352 -16.91 5.00 -7.84
C LYS A 352 -15.71 4.09 -7.56
N PHE A 353 -15.79 3.24 -6.54
CA PHE A 353 -14.75 2.25 -6.23
C PHE A 353 -14.44 1.33 -7.42
N TRP A 354 -15.46 0.84 -8.13
CA TRP A 354 -15.30 -0.05 -9.27
C TRP A 354 -14.59 0.64 -10.45
N ASN A 355 -14.86 1.91 -10.69
CA ASN A 355 -14.22 2.67 -11.77
C ASN A 355 -12.72 2.89 -11.49
N GLU A 356 -12.34 3.18 -10.25
CA GLU A 356 -10.94 3.40 -9.83
C GLU A 356 -10.15 2.07 -9.67
N PHE A 357 -10.77 1.08 -9.01
CA PHE A 357 -10.09 -0.12 -8.50
C PHE A 357 -10.62 -1.46 -9.04
N GLY A 358 -11.62 -1.46 -9.93
CA GLY A 358 -12.17 -2.69 -10.52
C GLY A 358 -11.12 -3.54 -11.25
N LYS A 359 -10.13 -2.89 -11.88
CA LYS A 359 -8.96 -3.55 -12.48
C LYS A 359 -8.13 -4.33 -11.44
N SER A 360 -7.92 -3.75 -10.24
CA SER A 360 -7.27 -4.44 -9.12
C SER A 360 -8.07 -5.66 -8.66
N ILE A 361 -9.41 -5.59 -8.61
CA ILE A 361 -10.24 -6.77 -8.31
C ILE A 361 -10.08 -7.89 -9.36
N LYS A 362 -10.04 -7.53 -10.65
CA LYS A 362 -9.80 -8.49 -11.75
C LYS A 362 -8.42 -9.15 -11.63
N LEU A 363 -7.36 -8.37 -11.37
CA LEU A 363 -6.00 -8.87 -11.12
C LEU A 363 -5.95 -9.83 -9.93
N GLY A 364 -6.68 -9.53 -8.85
CA GLY A 364 -6.80 -10.44 -7.71
C GLY A 364 -7.40 -11.79 -8.06
N ILE A 365 -8.40 -11.86 -8.96
CA ILE A 365 -9.01 -13.12 -9.40
C ILE A 365 -8.02 -13.97 -10.21
N ILE A 366 -7.18 -13.32 -11.01
CA ILE A 366 -6.11 -13.96 -11.78
C ILE A 366 -5.05 -14.53 -10.81
N GLU A 367 -4.52 -13.70 -9.91
CA GLU A 367 -3.34 -14.00 -9.08
C GLU A 367 -3.66 -14.82 -7.82
N ASP A 368 -4.73 -14.50 -7.08
CA ASP A 368 -5.06 -15.14 -5.80
C ASP A 368 -6.17 -16.19 -5.94
N ALA A 369 -5.73 -17.42 -6.24
CA ALA A 369 -6.60 -18.60 -6.27
C ALA A 369 -7.29 -18.91 -4.92
N THR A 370 -6.77 -18.42 -3.79
CA THR A 370 -7.33 -18.68 -2.45
C THR A 370 -8.51 -17.76 -2.15
N ASN A 371 -8.44 -16.50 -2.59
CA ASN A 371 -9.52 -15.52 -2.38
C ASN A 371 -10.43 -15.33 -3.61
N ARG A 372 -10.16 -16.00 -4.73
CA ARG A 372 -10.91 -15.92 -6.01
C ARG A 372 -12.43 -15.85 -5.84
N ASN A 373 -13.02 -16.77 -5.07
CA ASN A 373 -14.48 -16.82 -4.89
C ASN A 373 -15.05 -15.61 -4.13
N ARG A 374 -14.26 -15.00 -3.23
CA ARG A 374 -14.64 -13.78 -2.51
C ARG A 374 -14.50 -12.56 -3.42
N LEU A 375 -13.44 -12.51 -4.23
CA LEU A 375 -13.21 -11.46 -5.22
C LEU A 375 -14.25 -11.49 -6.36
N ALA A 376 -14.72 -12.67 -6.78
CA ALA A 376 -15.76 -12.79 -7.80
C ALA A 376 -17.07 -12.09 -7.42
N LYS A 377 -17.42 -12.05 -6.12
CA LYS A 377 -18.60 -11.32 -5.61
C LYS A 377 -18.49 -9.79 -5.75
N LEU A 378 -17.26 -9.30 -5.84
CA LEU A 378 -16.92 -7.89 -5.99
C LEU A 378 -16.93 -7.43 -7.45
N LEU A 379 -17.01 -8.35 -8.42
CA LEU A 379 -17.13 -8.00 -9.83
C LEU A 379 -18.40 -7.22 -10.12
N ARG A 380 -18.29 -6.23 -11.02
CA ARG A 380 -19.43 -5.54 -11.63
C ARG A 380 -19.24 -5.47 -13.14
N PHE A 381 -20.35 -5.48 -13.86
CA PHE A 381 -20.38 -5.49 -15.32
C PHE A 381 -21.70 -4.92 -15.82
N GLU A 382 -21.73 -4.50 -17.08
CA GLU A 382 -22.97 -4.22 -17.78
C GLU A 382 -23.50 -5.49 -18.46
N SER A 383 -24.80 -5.55 -18.74
CA SER A 383 -25.43 -6.67 -19.43
C SER A 383 -26.53 -6.21 -20.37
N THR A 384 -27.01 -7.11 -21.24
CA THR A 384 -28.18 -6.88 -22.10
C THR A 384 -29.49 -6.57 -21.34
N LYS A 385 -29.49 -6.58 -20.01
CA LYS A 385 -30.64 -6.25 -19.15
C LYS A 385 -30.30 -5.35 -17.96
N SER A 386 -29.09 -4.79 -17.90
CA SER A 386 -28.71 -3.88 -16.82
C SER A 386 -29.01 -2.41 -17.14
N ASP A 387 -29.55 -2.11 -18.32
CA ASP A 387 -29.87 -0.76 -18.81
C ASP A 387 -28.70 0.24 -18.69
N GLY A 388 -27.48 -0.27 -18.87
CA GLY A 388 -26.23 0.49 -18.73
C GLY A 388 -25.74 0.70 -17.31
N LYS A 389 -26.41 0.12 -16.31
CA LYS A 389 -25.95 0.10 -14.91
C LYS A 389 -24.99 -1.07 -14.69
N LEU A 390 -24.11 -0.90 -13.71
CA LEU A 390 -23.23 -1.94 -13.20
C LEU A 390 -24.03 -2.93 -12.34
N ALA A 391 -23.99 -4.22 -12.70
CA ALA A 391 -24.65 -5.31 -11.99
C ALA A 391 -23.63 -6.34 -11.47
N SER A 392 -23.96 -7.04 -10.38
CA SER A 392 -23.19 -8.14 -9.81
C SER A 392 -23.52 -9.51 -10.42
N LEU A 393 -22.65 -10.50 -10.18
CA LEU A 393 -22.92 -11.90 -10.56
C LEU A 393 -24.15 -12.48 -9.84
N ASP A 394 -24.38 -12.11 -8.58
CA ASP A 394 -25.52 -12.57 -7.78
C ASP A 394 -26.85 -12.00 -8.34
N GLU A 395 -26.86 -10.74 -8.77
CA GLU A 395 -27.95 -10.14 -9.52
C GLU A 395 -28.21 -10.80 -10.87
N TYR A 396 -27.17 -11.12 -11.65
CA TYR A 396 -27.34 -11.89 -12.89
C TYR A 396 -28.00 -13.24 -12.60
N ILE A 397 -27.55 -13.93 -11.54
CA ILE A 397 -28.13 -15.22 -11.12
C ILE A 397 -29.60 -15.07 -10.72
N SER A 398 -29.99 -14.00 -10.01
CA SER A 398 -31.39 -13.77 -9.65
C SER A 398 -32.30 -13.55 -10.87
N ARG A 399 -31.74 -13.04 -11.98
CA ARG A 399 -32.42 -12.84 -13.27
C ARG A 399 -32.27 -14.00 -14.26
N MET A 400 -31.55 -15.08 -13.91
CA MET A 400 -31.40 -16.26 -14.78
C MET A 400 -32.74 -16.94 -15.05
N LYS A 401 -32.89 -17.47 -16.28
CA LYS A 401 -34.12 -18.18 -16.64
C LYS A 401 -34.22 -19.55 -15.95
N PRO A 402 -35.44 -20.04 -15.63
CA PRO A 402 -35.66 -21.41 -15.17
C PRO A 402 -35.00 -22.43 -16.12
N GLY A 403 -34.16 -23.31 -15.57
CA GLY A 403 -33.42 -24.31 -16.34
C GLY A 403 -32.18 -23.79 -17.08
N GLN A 404 -31.85 -22.49 -17.01
CA GLN A 404 -30.53 -21.98 -17.42
C GLN A 404 -29.46 -22.54 -16.48
N LYS A 405 -28.36 -23.04 -17.06
CA LYS A 405 -27.25 -23.63 -16.30
C LYS A 405 -26.01 -22.75 -16.27
N ASP A 406 -25.73 -22.09 -17.38
CA ASP A 406 -24.48 -21.37 -17.62
C ASP A 406 -24.74 -19.85 -17.65
N ILE A 407 -23.74 -19.06 -17.23
CA ILE A 407 -23.70 -17.60 -17.32
C ILE A 407 -23.20 -17.23 -18.71
N PHE A 408 -23.99 -16.49 -19.48
CA PHE A 408 -23.62 -16.08 -20.84
C PHE A 408 -22.88 -14.74 -20.82
N TYR A 409 -21.75 -14.67 -21.54
CA TYR A 409 -20.96 -13.44 -21.65
C TYR A 409 -20.43 -13.24 -23.08
N LEU A 410 -20.07 -12.00 -23.40
CA LEU A 410 -19.41 -11.62 -24.65
C LEU A 410 -18.28 -10.61 -24.36
N THR A 411 -17.13 -10.81 -25.02
CA THR A 411 -15.93 -9.97 -24.92
C THR A 411 -15.74 -9.13 -26.18
N GLY A 412 -15.33 -7.86 -26.03
CA GLY A 412 -15.06 -6.95 -27.16
C GLY A 412 -14.46 -5.63 -26.70
N SER A 413 -14.21 -4.68 -27.62
CA SER A 413 -13.52 -3.42 -27.29
C SER A 413 -14.44 -2.26 -26.90
N SER A 414 -15.75 -2.35 -27.19
CA SER A 414 -16.74 -1.37 -26.71
C SER A 414 -18.14 -1.97 -26.58
N LYS A 415 -18.94 -1.40 -25.67
CA LYS A 415 -20.34 -1.77 -25.46
C LYS A 415 -21.16 -1.67 -26.76
N ASP A 416 -21.06 -0.56 -27.48
CA ASP A 416 -21.76 -0.31 -28.74
C ASP A 416 -21.50 -1.39 -29.81
N GLN A 417 -20.28 -1.94 -29.84
CA GLN A 417 -19.92 -3.04 -30.73
C GLN A 417 -20.55 -4.36 -30.26
N LEU A 418 -20.56 -4.60 -28.95
CA LEU A 418 -21.13 -5.80 -28.35
C LEU A 418 -22.65 -5.87 -28.52
N GLU A 419 -23.36 -4.78 -28.25
CA GLU A 419 -24.83 -4.71 -28.38
C GLU A 419 -25.31 -4.99 -29.81
N LYS A 420 -24.54 -4.56 -30.81
CA LYS A 420 -24.82 -4.78 -32.24
C LYS A 420 -24.32 -6.12 -32.76
N SER A 421 -23.77 -6.98 -31.89
CA SER A 421 -23.15 -8.25 -32.29
C SER A 421 -24.18 -9.30 -32.71
N PRO A 422 -24.02 -9.95 -33.88
CA PRO A 422 -24.95 -11.00 -34.34
C PRO A 422 -24.99 -12.22 -33.41
N PHE A 423 -23.95 -12.42 -32.58
CA PHE A 423 -23.93 -13.48 -31.57
C PHE A 423 -25.01 -13.30 -30.48
N LEU A 424 -25.45 -12.07 -30.22
CA LEU A 424 -26.52 -11.80 -29.25
C LEU A 424 -27.91 -12.17 -29.77
N GLU A 425 -28.18 -12.05 -31.08
CA GLU A 425 -29.54 -12.15 -31.64
C GLU A 425 -30.32 -13.36 -31.13
N ARG A 426 -29.67 -14.54 -31.14
CA ARG A 426 -30.30 -15.82 -30.76
C ARG A 426 -30.61 -15.89 -29.26
N LEU A 427 -29.81 -15.22 -28.43
CA LEU A 427 -29.98 -15.15 -26.97
C LEU A 427 -31.04 -14.10 -26.61
N THR A 428 -30.98 -12.91 -27.20
CA THR A 428 -31.95 -11.82 -27.01
C THR A 428 -33.34 -12.23 -27.51
N LYS A 429 -33.47 -12.88 -28.67
CA LYS A 429 -34.74 -13.49 -29.16
C LYS A 429 -35.30 -14.54 -28.20
N LYS A 430 -34.45 -15.21 -27.42
CA LYS A 430 -34.86 -16.13 -26.34
C LYS A 430 -34.89 -15.46 -24.95
N ASN A 431 -34.70 -14.14 -24.86
CA ASN A 431 -34.68 -13.34 -23.63
C ASN A 431 -33.69 -13.89 -22.56
N TYR A 432 -32.52 -14.36 -22.98
CA TYR A 432 -31.39 -14.62 -22.10
C TYR A 432 -30.61 -13.33 -21.85
N GLU A 433 -30.12 -13.14 -20.62
CA GLU A 433 -29.19 -12.06 -20.28
C GLU A 433 -27.77 -12.44 -20.68
N VAL A 434 -27.01 -11.50 -21.24
CA VAL A 434 -25.61 -11.68 -21.63
C VAL A 434 -24.78 -10.56 -21.02
N ILE A 435 -23.71 -10.93 -20.33
CA ILE A 435 -22.75 -10.00 -19.72
C ILE A 435 -21.84 -9.39 -20.80
N PHE A 436 -21.56 -8.10 -20.70
CA PHE A 436 -20.59 -7.39 -21.53
C PHE A 436 -19.26 -7.23 -20.79
N PHE A 437 -18.20 -7.74 -21.41
CA PHE A 437 -16.82 -7.56 -20.98
C PHE A 437 -16.08 -6.71 -22.01
N THR A 438 -15.71 -5.50 -21.58
CA THR A 438 -15.17 -4.42 -22.43
C THR A 438 -13.71 -4.09 -22.12
N ASP A 439 -13.14 -4.65 -21.05
CA ASP A 439 -11.73 -4.48 -20.68
C ASP A 439 -10.89 -5.58 -21.35
N PRO A 440 -9.76 -5.28 -22.02
CA PRO A 440 -8.85 -6.30 -22.54
C PRO A 440 -8.42 -7.35 -21.50
N MET A 441 -8.37 -7.00 -20.21
CA MET A 441 -8.06 -7.95 -19.14
C MET A 441 -9.17 -8.99 -18.91
N ASP A 442 -10.41 -8.74 -19.33
CA ASP A 442 -11.53 -9.66 -19.10
C ASP A 442 -11.35 -10.99 -19.86
N GLU A 443 -10.72 -10.98 -21.03
CA GLU A 443 -10.41 -12.23 -21.74
C GLU A 443 -9.37 -13.08 -21.00
N TYR A 444 -8.47 -12.45 -20.24
CA TYR A 444 -7.51 -13.15 -19.38
C TYR A 444 -8.17 -13.58 -18.05
N LEU A 445 -8.99 -12.73 -17.43
CA LEU A 445 -9.82 -13.02 -16.26
C LEU A 445 -10.62 -14.32 -16.42
N MET A 446 -11.26 -14.49 -17.59
CA MET A 446 -12.08 -15.67 -17.90
C MET A 446 -11.29 -16.97 -18.11
N GLN A 447 -9.95 -16.93 -18.08
CA GLN A 447 -9.11 -18.13 -18.03
C GLN A 447 -8.96 -18.67 -16.59
N TYR A 448 -9.27 -17.85 -15.58
CA TYR A 448 -9.14 -18.20 -14.15
C TYR A 448 -10.50 -18.33 -13.47
N LEU A 449 -11.51 -17.56 -13.90
CA LEU A 449 -12.88 -17.63 -13.40
C LEU A 449 -13.72 -18.65 -14.21
N MET A 450 -13.55 -19.95 -13.90
CA MET A 450 -14.20 -21.05 -14.62
C MET A 450 -15.72 -21.15 -14.35
N ASP A 451 -16.12 -20.89 -13.11
CA ASP A 451 -17.49 -20.97 -12.62
C ASP A 451 -17.71 -20.02 -11.43
N TYR A 452 -18.99 -19.79 -11.10
CA TYR A 452 -19.44 -19.00 -9.98
C TYR A 452 -20.78 -19.56 -9.47
N GLU A 453 -20.87 -19.89 -8.17
CA GLU A 453 -22.06 -20.50 -7.54
C GLU A 453 -22.61 -21.69 -8.37
N ASP A 454 -21.73 -22.65 -8.69
CA ASP A 454 -21.96 -23.83 -9.54
C ASP A 454 -22.38 -23.54 -11.00
N ARG A 455 -22.33 -22.27 -11.45
CA ARG A 455 -22.67 -21.86 -12.83
C ARG A 455 -21.41 -21.65 -13.65
N LYS A 456 -21.28 -22.35 -14.78
CA LYS A 456 -20.14 -22.16 -15.69
C LYS A 456 -20.32 -20.93 -16.55
N PHE A 457 -19.22 -20.29 -16.92
CA PHE A 457 -19.26 -19.20 -17.90
C PHE A 457 -19.20 -19.74 -19.33
N GLN A 458 -20.05 -19.22 -20.22
CA GLN A 458 -20.08 -19.57 -21.64
C GLN A 458 -19.97 -18.30 -22.50
N ASN A 459 -18.86 -18.16 -23.23
CA ASN A 459 -18.69 -17.11 -24.23
C ASN A 459 -19.61 -17.39 -25.42
N VAL A 460 -20.43 -16.40 -25.80
CA VAL A 460 -21.46 -16.57 -26.82
C VAL A 460 -20.94 -16.47 -28.26
N SER A 461 -19.70 -15.98 -28.47
CA SER A 461 -19.02 -16.00 -29.78
C SER A 461 -18.28 -17.31 -30.07
N LYS A 462 -18.05 -18.16 -29.06
CA LYS A 462 -17.35 -19.45 -29.21
C LYS A 462 -18.32 -20.57 -29.58
N GLU A 463 -17.81 -21.58 -30.29
CA GLU A 463 -18.59 -22.74 -30.68
C GLU A 463 -19.12 -23.53 -29.47
N GLY A 464 -20.25 -24.22 -29.66
CA GLY A 464 -20.83 -25.08 -28.62
C GLY A 464 -21.79 -24.38 -27.63
N LEU A 465 -22.40 -23.25 -28.01
CA LEU A 465 -23.44 -22.56 -27.23
C LEU A 465 -24.62 -23.49 -26.86
N LYS A 466 -24.76 -23.82 -25.57
CA LYS A 466 -25.76 -24.76 -25.03
C LYS A 466 -26.98 -24.02 -24.51
N LEU A 467 -27.80 -23.52 -25.44
CA LEU A 467 -29.15 -23.06 -25.08
C LEU A 467 -29.96 -24.27 -24.58
N GLY A 468 -30.65 -24.11 -23.45
CA GLY A 468 -31.44 -25.17 -22.83
C GLY A 468 -32.41 -25.83 -23.82
N LYS A 469 -32.63 -27.14 -23.67
CA LYS A 469 -33.36 -28.01 -24.63
C LYS A 469 -34.58 -27.29 -25.23
N ASP A 470 -34.50 -26.92 -26.51
CA ASP A 470 -35.69 -26.62 -27.31
C ASP A 470 -36.56 -27.88 -27.32
N SER A 471 -37.69 -27.86 -26.61
CA SER A 471 -38.70 -28.94 -26.62
C SER A 471 -39.02 -29.32 -28.06
N ARG A 472 -39.30 -28.30 -28.87
CA ARG A 472 -39.57 -28.38 -30.31
C ARG A 472 -38.54 -29.19 -31.11
N LEU A 473 -37.27 -29.22 -30.70
CA LEU A 473 -36.19 -29.94 -31.41
C LEU A 473 -36.05 -31.39 -30.95
N LYS A 474 -36.63 -31.72 -29.78
CA LYS A 474 -36.89 -33.09 -29.33
C LYS A 474 -38.10 -33.66 -30.07
N ASP A 475 -39.19 -32.89 -30.12
CA ASP A 475 -40.43 -33.24 -30.80
C ASP A 475 -40.19 -33.47 -32.31
N LEU A 476 -39.38 -32.61 -32.96
CA LEU A 476 -38.96 -32.82 -34.35
C LEU A 476 -38.09 -34.07 -34.52
N LYS A 477 -37.20 -34.38 -33.57
CA LYS A 477 -36.35 -35.59 -33.65
C LYS A 477 -37.11 -36.88 -33.36
N GLU A 478 -38.22 -36.80 -32.62
CA GLU A 478 -39.12 -37.93 -32.39
C GLU A 478 -40.05 -38.13 -33.61
N SER A 479 -40.61 -37.06 -34.21
CA SER A 479 -41.38 -37.18 -35.47
C SER A 479 -40.54 -37.66 -36.66
N PHE A 480 -39.29 -37.20 -36.82
CA PHE A 480 -38.38 -37.72 -37.86
C PHE A 480 -37.97 -39.18 -37.64
N LYS A 481 -38.02 -39.71 -36.40
CA LYS A 481 -37.82 -41.15 -36.15
C LYS A 481 -39.04 -41.96 -36.57
N GLU A 482 -40.24 -41.42 -36.36
CA GLU A 482 -41.50 -42.06 -36.71
C GLU A 482 -41.67 -42.16 -38.23
N VAL A 483 -41.38 -41.07 -38.97
CA VAL A 483 -41.37 -41.06 -40.45
C VAL A 483 -40.31 -42.01 -41.05
N ARG A 484 -39.15 -42.18 -40.41
CA ARG A 484 -38.16 -43.21 -40.81
C ARG A 484 -38.64 -44.63 -40.58
N LYS A 485 -39.49 -44.86 -39.58
CA LYS A 485 -40.04 -46.19 -39.27
C LYS A 485 -41.06 -46.63 -40.31
N THR A 486 -41.90 -45.72 -40.80
CA THR A 486 -42.88 -46.02 -41.86
C THR A 486 -42.23 -46.27 -43.22
N THR A 487 -41.32 -45.39 -43.66
CA THR A 487 -40.63 -45.53 -44.97
C THR A 487 -39.72 -46.76 -45.10
N THR A 488 -39.28 -47.37 -43.99
CA THR A 488 -38.48 -48.61 -44.02
C THR A 488 -39.34 -49.86 -44.26
N THR A 489 -40.65 -49.79 -43.96
CA THR A 489 -41.56 -50.96 -44.07
C THR A 489 -42.06 -51.18 -45.51
N GLU A 490 -42.12 -50.13 -46.33
CA GLU A 490 -42.71 -50.17 -47.68
C GLU A 490 -41.70 -50.32 -48.83
N ARG A 491 -40.39 -50.39 -48.55
CA ARG A 491 -39.34 -50.42 -49.59
C ARG A 491 -38.35 -51.58 -49.45
N GLY A 492 -38.84 -52.71 -48.93
CA GLY A 492 -38.09 -53.94 -48.71
C GLY A 492 -38.32 -55.04 -49.75
N ALA A 493 -38.57 -54.69 -51.02
CA ALA A 493 -38.68 -55.64 -52.12
C ALA A 493 -38.44 -54.96 -53.49
N GLU A 494 -37.19 -54.89 -53.94
CA GLU A 494 -36.77 -55.21 -55.34
C GLU A 494 -35.28 -54.96 -55.61
N ALA A 495 -34.72 -55.84 -56.46
CA ALA A 495 -33.53 -55.72 -57.29
C ALA A 495 -32.11 -55.64 -56.68
N ASP A 496 -31.37 -56.73 -56.89
CA ASP A 496 -29.90 -56.77 -56.95
C ASP A 496 -29.34 -55.91 -58.10
N GLY A 497 -28.06 -55.54 -58.02
CA GLY A 497 -27.38 -54.73 -59.04
C GLY A 497 -26.33 -55.50 -59.85
N GLU A 498 -26.14 -55.10 -61.11
CA GLU A 498 -24.94 -55.40 -61.91
C GLU A 498 -24.41 -54.10 -62.57
N ALA A 499 -23.16 -54.11 -63.06
CA ALA A 499 -22.28 -52.93 -63.09
C ALA A 499 -22.29 -52.05 -64.37
N GLY A 500 -21.83 -50.79 -64.26
CA GLY A 500 -21.59 -49.86 -65.37
C GLY A 500 -20.87 -48.55 -64.96
N VAL A 501 -19.96 -48.02 -65.79
CA VAL A 501 -18.82 -47.09 -65.48
C VAL A 501 -18.52 -46.22 -66.75
N PRO A 502 -17.99 -44.96 -66.74
CA PRO A 502 -17.10 -44.28 -65.75
C PRO A 502 -17.37 -42.78 -65.38
N ASP A 503 -16.58 -42.30 -64.40
CA ASP A 503 -15.96 -40.98 -64.14
C ASP A 503 -16.45 -39.63 -64.74
N GLY A 504 -16.56 -38.63 -63.85
CA GLY A 504 -16.59 -37.18 -64.11
C GLY A 504 -16.32 -36.38 -62.80
N PRO A 505 -15.66 -35.20 -62.83
CA PRO A 505 -14.84 -34.74 -61.69
C PRO A 505 -15.56 -33.91 -60.61
N TYR A 506 -14.81 -33.66 -59.52
CA TYR A 506 -15.16 -32.96 -58.26
C TYR A 506 -15.86 -33.81 -57.19
N GLY A 507 -15.06 -34.55 -56.43
CA GLY A 507 -15.45 -35.12 -55.13
C GLY A 507 -14.45 -34.70 -54.04
N GLU A 508 -14.94 -34.00 -53.01
CA GLU A 508 -14.16 -33.69 -51.80
C GLU A 508 -13.68 -34.97 -51.10
N ARG A 509 -12.54 -34.90 -50.41
CA ARG A 509 -12.07 -35.98 -49.55
C ARG A 509 -11.59 -35.46 -48.20
N VAL A 510 -12.52 -35.22 -47.29
CA VAL A 510 -12.23 -35.09 -45.86
C VAL A 510 -12.08 -36.50 -45.28
N GLN A 511 -10.89 -36.82 -44.74
CA GLN A 511 -10.70 -37.98 -43.86
C GLN A 511 -10.49 -37.50 -42.41
N PRO A 512 -11.09 -38.16 -41.40
CA PRO A 512 -10.82 -37.87 -40.00
C PRO A 512 -9.60 -38.68 -39.49
N PRO A 513 -8.60 -38.06 -38.84
CA PRO A 513 -7.56 -38.80 -38.13
C PRO A 513 -8.03 -39.28 -36.76
N ARG A 514 -7.58 -40.48 -36.37
CA ARG A 514 -7.77 -41.06 -35.03
C ARG A 514 -6.73 -40.52 -34.03
N PRO A 515 -6.97 -40.61 -32.71
CA PRO A 515 -6.14 -39.97 -31.71
C PRO A 515 -4.94 -40.82 -31.27
N GLN A 516 -3.78 -40.18 -31.03
CA GLN A 516 -2.95 -40.40 -29.83
C GLN A 516 -1.76 -39.42 -29.77
N GLY A 517 -1.60 -38.77 -28.60
CA GLY A 517 -0.33 -38.28 -28.04
C GLY A 517 0.46 -37.18 -28.78
N VAL A 518 0.75 -36.09 -28.06
CA VAL A 518 2.13 -35.76 -27.61
C VAL A 518 2.12 -34.58 -26.62
N ARG A 519 3.22 -34.51 -25.87
CA ARG A 519 3.58 -33.59 -24.79
C ARG A 519 3.39 -32.09 -25.05
N VAL A 520 3.22 -31.39 -23.93
CA VAL A 520 3.51 -29.98 -23.68
C VAL A 520 4.86 -29.54 -24.29
N GLN A 521 4.89 -28.35 -24.88
CA GLN A 521 6.09 -27.52 -24.99
C GLN A 521 5.78 -26.11 -24.47
N HIS A 522 6.70 -25.54 -23.70
CA HIS A 522 6.68 -24.14 -23.29
C HIS A 522 6.96 -23.24 -24.50
N LEU A 523 6.26 -22.12 -24.59
CA LEU A 523 6.73 -20.98 -25.39
C LEU A 523 7.71 -20.16 -24.53
N GLN A 524 8.93 -19.97 -25.02
CA GLN A 524 9.89 -19.04 -24.45
C GLN A 524 10.16 -17.92 -25.46
N VAL A 525 10.15 -16.68 -24.97
CA VAL A 525 10.27 -15.46 -25.80
C VAL A 525 11.68 -15.38 -26.40
N GLY A 526 11.77 -14.90 -27.64
CA GLY A 526 13.00 -14.91 -28.43
C GLY A 526 14.07 -13.92 -27.98
N ALA A 527 15.33 -14.26 -28.30
CA ALA A 527 16.48 -13.37 -28.30
C ALA A 527 17.22 -13.51 -29.65
N GLN A 528 17.97 -12.48 -30.04
CA GLN A 528 18.55 -12.32 -31.38
C GLN A 528 19.69 -13.31 -31.69
N GLU A 529 19.83 -13.69 -32.97
CA GLU A 529 20.97 -14.44 -33.49
C GLU A 529 22.22 -13.56 -33.71
N PRO A 530 23.42 -14.13 -33.58
CA PRO A 530 24.58 -13.80 -34.40
C PRO A 530 24.88 -14.89 -35.45
N GLY A 531 25.45 -14.48 -36.59
CA GLY A 531 25.64 -15.32 -37.78
C GLY A 531 26.76 -16.40 -37.70
N PRO A 532 26.98 -17.15 -38.80
CA PRO A 532 27.72 -18.41 -38.76
C PRO A 532 29.22 -18.28 -39.04
N GLU A 533 30.04 -19.05 -38.32
CA GLU A 533 31.44 -19.34 -38.66
C GLU A 533 31.67 -20.79 -39.15
N PRO A 534 32.68 -21.04 -40.02
CA PRO A 534 32.82 -22.30 -40.74
C PRO A 534 33.68 -23.37 -40.03
N ARG A 535 33.46 -24.64 -40.39
CA ARG A 535 34.21 -25.81 -39.88
C ARG A 535 35.54 -26.06 -40.60
N ARG A 536 36.61 -26.37 -39.84
CA ARG A 536 37.70 -27.38 -40.06
C ARG A 536 38.87 -27.05 -39.09
N GLY A 537 39.60 -27.97 -38.46
CA GLY A 537 39.48 -29.43 -38.32
C GLY A 537 40.76 -30.08 -37.75
N ARG A 538 40.67 -31.33 -37.25
CA ARG A 538 41.75 -32.33 -36.96
C ARG A 538 42.95 -32.01 -36.03
N GLY A 539 43.31 -33.03 -35.22
CA GLY A 539 44.53 -33.15 -34.38
C GLY A 539 44.20 -32.95 -32.91
N GLY A 540 44.30 -33.92 -31.99
CA GLY A 540 45.43 -34.82 -31.72
C GLY A 540 46.49 -34.03 -30.93
N GLY A 541 46.82 -34.28 -29.67
CA GLY A 541 46.54 -35.37 -28.71
C GLY A 541 47.68 -35.33 -27.65
N GLY A 542 47.56 -36.03 -26.51
CA GLY A 542 48.71 -36.26 -25.61
C GLY A 542 48.75 -35.53 -24.26
N ARG A 543 48.35 -36.27 -23.22
CA ARG A 543 48.92 -36.43 -21.87
C ARG A 543 50.01 -35.45 -21.34
N GLY A 544 49.87 -35.09 -20.05
CA GLY A 544 50.98 -34.81 -19.11
C GLY A 544 50.69 -33.61 -18.20
N ARG A 545 50.32 -33.77 -16.91
CA ARG A 545 51.12 -34.13 -15.70
C ARG A 545 51.95 -32.98 -15.10
N GLY A 546 51.65 -32.66 -13.83
CA GLY A 546 52.50 -31.89 -12.89
C GLY A 546 52.44 -30.37 -13.06
N ALA A 547 52.88 -29.55 -12.10
CA ALA A 547 53.06 -29.77 -10.66
C ALA A 547 53.21 -28.40 -9.95
N ALA A 548 53.11 -28.40 -8.62
CA ALA A 548 53.21 -27.27 -7.69
C ALA A 548 54.23 -26.14 -7.98
N GLY A 549 53.97 -24.95 -7.42
CA GLY A 549 55.06 -24.11 -6.87
C GLY A 549 54.83 -22.60 -6.82
N GLY A 550 55.00 -22.03 -5.62
CA GLY A 550 55.60 -20.70 -5.39
C GLY A 550 54.77 -19.45 -5.73
N GLY A 551 54.38 -18.69 -4.70
CA GLY A 551 53.84 -17.34 -4.88
C GLY A 551 54.93 -16.26 -4.92
N ARG A 552 54.52 -15.02 -5.18
CA ARG A 552 55.21 -13.80 -4.72
C ARG A 552 54.30 -12.58 -4.75
N GLU A 553 54.62 -11.61 -3.90
CA GLU A 553 53.98 -10.30 -3.79
C GLU A 553 54.28 -9.40 -5.01
N GLY A 554 53.52 -8.31 -5.18
CA GLY A 554 54.02 -7.18 -5.98
C GLY A 554 52.98 -6.35 -6.74
N ALA A 555 52.29 -5.45 -6.02
CA ALA A 555 51.79 -4.13 -6.44
C ALA A 555 51.33 -3.83 -7.89
N GLY A 556 50.15 -3.19 -8.01
CA GLY A 556 49.84 -2.29 -9.13
C GLY A 556 48.39 -2.32 -9.62
N GLY A 557 47.58 -1.32 -9.26
CA GLY A 557 46.20 -1.20 -9.78
C GLY A 557 45.33 -0.20 -9.02
N GLN A 558 45.47 1.10 -9.32
CA GLN A 558 44.48 2.10 -8.92
C GLN A 558 43.19 1.92 -9.73
N GLY A 559 42.03 2.04 -9.09
CA GLY A 559 40.74 2.19 -9.77
C GLY A 559 39.56 1.71 -8.94
N GLY A 560 38.81 2.62 -8.30
CA GLY A 560 37.53 2.24 -7.66
C GLY A 560 37.06 2.98 -6.41
N VAL A 561 37.40 4.25 -6.17
CA VAL A 561 36.89 4.99 -4.98
C VAL A 561 35.63 5.85 -5.30
N GLY A 562 35.18 5.88 -6.56
CA GLY A 562 34.08 6.76 -7.00
C GLY A 562 32.65 6.28 -6.70
N ALA A 563 32.44 5.00 -6.34
CA ALA A 563 31.10 4.41 -6.26
C ALA A 563 30.56 4.21 -4.84
N VAL A 564 31.43 4.05 -3.83
CA VAL A 564 31.04 3.69 -2.45
C VAL A 564 30.49 4.91 -1.67
N LEU A 565 30.97 6.11 -1.99
CA LEU A 565 30.62 7.34 -1.26
C LEU A 565 29.19 7.87 -1.50
N ARG A 566 28.46 7.36 -2.50
CA ARG A 566 27.04 7.74 -2.71
C ARG A 566 26.04 6.83 -1.97
N GLN A 567 26.41 5.60 -1.61
CA GLN A 567 25.56 4.74 -0.78
C GLN A 567 25.67 5.06 0.72
N GLY A 568 26.84 5.50 1.20
CA GLY A 568 27.03 5.86 2.61
C GLY A 568 26.12 6.98 3.12
N ARG A 569 25.85 8.01 2.29
CA ARG A 569 25.03 9.18 2.70
C ARG A 569 23.56 8.85 2.97
N ALA A 570 22.98 7.89 2.25
CA ALA A 570 21.58 7.48 2.49
C ALA A 570 21.43 6.67 3.79
N VAL A 571 22.46 5.90 4.17
CA VAL A 571 22.45 5.04 5.36
C VAL A 571 22.53 5.87 6.66
N VAL A 572 23.32 6.95 6.67
CA VAL A 572 23.50 7.80 7.87
C VAL A 572 22.19 8.49 8.30
N GLY A 573 21.45 9.08 7.36
CA GLY A 573 20.18 9.77 7.67
C GLY A 573 19.06 8.84 8.18
N VAL A 574 19.13 7.55 7.83
CA VAL A 574 18.17 6.52 8.28
C VAL A 574 18.52 5.97 9.66
N LEU A 575 19.81 5.76 9.96
CA LEU A 575 20.24 5.28 11.28
C LEU A 575 19.97 6.29 12.41
N TRP A 576 20.20 7.59 12.16
CA TRP A 576 20.13 8.58 13.25
C TRP A 576 18.71 8.73 13.81
N SER A 577 17.78 9.00 12.92
CA SER A 577 16.40 9.36 13.27
C SER A 577 15.57 8.20 13.81
N ARG A 578 15.99 6.95 13.55
CA ARG A 578 15.41 5.74 14.14
C ARG A 578 15.90 5.43 15.57
N LEU A 579 17.03 5.97 16.03
CA LEU A 579 17.58 5.64 17.35
C LEU A 579 17.58 6.78 18.37
N VAL A 580 17.60 8.06 17.98
CA VAL A 580 17.52 9.19 18.95
C VAL A 580 16.32 9.03 19.91
N PHE A 581 15.17 8.57 19.41
CA PHE A 581 13.98 8.33 20.24
C PHE A 581 13.97 6.99 20.98
N GLY A 582 14.84 6.04 20.63
CA GLY A 582 15.09 4.88 21.49
C GLY A 582 15.69 5.29 22.83
N ILE A 583 16.47 6.37 22.85
CA ILE A 583 17.12 6.89 24.06
C ILE A 583 16.10 7.54 25.01
N CYS A 584 15.07 8.21 24.50
CA CYS A 584 14.01 8.81 25.33
C CYS A 584 13.06 7.79 25.99
N PHE A 585 13.12 6.49 25.61
CA PHE A 585 12.25 5.44 26.16
C PHE A 585 13.00 4.22 26.76
N GLU A 586 14.33 4.21 26.71
CA GLU A 586 15.19 3.25 27.43
C GLU A 586 15.77 3.83 28.75
N VAL A 587 15.49 5.09 29.11
CA VAL A 587 16.05 5.83 30.28
C VAL A 587 15.00 6.24 31.32
#